data_AF-A0A914CWL8-F1
#
_entry.id   AF-A0A914CWL8-F1
#
_cell.length_a   1.000
_cell.length_b   1.000
_cell.length_c   1.000
_cell.angle_alpha   90.00
_cell.angle_beta   90.00
_cell.angle_gamma   90.00
#
_symmetry.space_group_name_H-M   'P 1'
#
loop_
_entity.id
_entity.type
_entity.pdbx_description
1 polymer ?
#
loop_
_entity_poly.entity_id
_entity_poly.type
_entity_poly.pdbx_seq_one_letter_code
_entity_poly.pdbx_strand_id
1 'polypeptide(L)'
;MAYYEALFDLINEAHIQTQHGGRDIIMDHLKHYFGIPRQAYKIFLDNCEVCQRKKKIPQKEVVIKPILSEDFNSRAQLDLIDIQANPDGDYKFLMAYQMALKWSNLNKCLKII
;
A
#
# COMPACT_ATOMS: atom_id res chain seq x y z
N MET A 1 -10.92 -32.53 -18.70
CA MET A 1 -9.72 -31.74 -18.37
C MET A 1 -9.25 -30.90 -19.56
N ALA A 2 -9.10 -31.47 -20.76
CA ALA A 2 -8.61 -30.78 -21.96
C ALA A 2 -9.27 -29.41 -22.32
N TYR A 3 -10.56 -29.22 -22.04
CA TYR A 3 -11.24 -27.94 -22.32
C TYR A 3 -10.66 -26.77 -21.51
N TYR A 4 -10.41 -26.96 -20.22
CA TYR A 4 -9.93 -25.89 -19.36
C TYR A 4 -8.46 -25.54 -19.65
N GLU A 5 -7.65 -26.54 -20.01
CA GLU A 5 -6.27 -26.33 -20.45
C GLU A 5 -6.23 -25.53 -21.76
N ALA A 6 -6.99 -25.95 -22.78
CA ALA A 6 -7.08 -25.22 -24.03
C ALA A 6 -7.59 -23.78 -23.85
N LEU A 7 -8.55 -23.58 -22.94
CA LEU A 7 -9.06 -22.26 -22.59
C LEU A 7 -7.99 -21.40 -21.91
N PHE A 8 -7.22 -21.99 -20.99
CA PHE A 8 -6.12 -21.31 -20.31
C PHE A 8 -5.04 -20.90 -21.32
N ASP A 9 -4.61 -21.81 -22.19
CA ASP A 9 -3.58 -21.56 -23.19
C ASP A 9 -3.99 -20.44 -24.15
N LEU A 10 -5.24 -20.45 -24.62
CA LEU A 10 -5.79 -19.41 -25.49
C LEU A 10 -5.76 -18.02 -24.83
N ILE A 11 -6.18 -17.93 -23.56
CA ILE A 11 -6.16 -16.66 -22.82
C ILE A 11 -4.71 -16.23 -22.54
N ASN A 12 -3.82 -17.18 -22.21
CA ASN A 12 -2.42 -16.92 -21.93
C ASN A 12 -1.68 -16.38 -23.16
N GLU A 13 -1.89 -16.99 -24.32
CA GLU A 13 -1.30 -16.54 -25.57
C GLU A 13 -1.75 -15.11 -25.91
N ALA A 14 -3.04 -14.82 -25.85
CA ALA A 14 -3.56 -13.48 -26.08
C ALA A 14 -3.03 -12.47 -25.05
N HIS A 15 -2.89 -12.88 -23.78
CA HIS A 15 -2.32 -12.02 -22.74
C HIS A 15 -0.84 -11.67 -23.01
N ILE A 16 -0.04 -12.62 -23.50
CA ILE A 16 1.36 -12.39 -23.87
C ILE A 16 1.44 -11.50 -25.12
N GLN A 17 0.65 -11.79 -26.16
CA GLN A 17 0.62 -11.02 -27.41
C GLN A 17 0.20 -9.55 -27.17
N THR A 18 -0.71 -9.31 -26.23
CA THR A 18 -1.14 -7.97 -25.83
C THR A 18 -0.23 -7.31 -24.77
N GLN A 19 0.95 -7.87 -24.53
CA GLN A 19 1.94 -7.37 -23.56
C GLN A 19 1.39 -7.21 -22.14
N HIS A 20 0.78 -8.27 -21.62
CA HIS A 20 0.08 -8.28 -20.35
C HIS A 20 -1.10 -7.29 -20.32
N GLY A 21 -1.85 -7.22 -21.42
CA GLY A 21 -3.05 -6.39 -21.53
C GLY A 21 -4.09 -6.72 -20.45
N GLY A 22 -4.84 -5.70 -20.02
CA GLY A 22 -5.96 -5.88 -19.10
C GLY A 22 -7.12 -6.65 -19.74
N ARG A 23 -8.19 -6.85 -18.95
CA ARG A 23 -9.37 -7.63 -19.38
C ARG A 23 -9.93 -7.20 -20.72
N ASP A 24 -10.17 -5.90 -20.90
CA ASP A 24 -10.85 -5.39 -22.10
C ASP A 24 -9.97 -5.52 -23.34
N ILE A 25 -8.65 -5.39 -23.19
CA ILE A 25 -7.67 -5.58 -24.27
C ILE A 25 -7.66 -7.04 -24.72
N ILE A 26 -7.60 -7.99 -23.78
CA ILE A 26 -7.64 -9.43 -24.09
C ILE A 26 -8.99 -9.80 -24.72
N MET A 27 -10.10 -9.25 -24.20
CA MET A 27 -11.43 -9.51 -24.74
C MET A 27 -11.61 -8.99 -26.17
N ASP A 28 -11.05 -7.83 -26.51
CA ASP A 28 -11.05 -7.34 -27.90
C ASP A 28 -10.14 -8.19 -28.80
N HIS A 29 -8.98 -8.61 -28.30
CA HIS A 29 -8.07 -9.50 -29.02
C HIS A 29 -8.70 -10.87 -29.34
N LEU A 30 -9.51 -11.40 -28.41
CA LEU A 30 -10.19 -12.68 -28.54
C LEU A 30 -11.63 -12.57 -29.02
N LYS A 31 -12.07 -11.42 -29.57
CA LYS A 31 -13.46 -11.20 -29.98
C LYS A 31 -13.99 -12.18 -31.03
N HIS A 32 -13.11 -12.80 -31.81
CA HIS A 32 -13.45 -13.80 -32.82
C HIS A 32 -13.65 -15.21 -32.24
N TYR A 33 -13.28 -15.43 -30.97
CA TYR A 33 -13.46 -16.68 -30.26
C TYR A 33 -14.76 -16.64 -29.43
N PHE A 34 -15.61 -17.65 -29.63
CA PHE A 34 -16.87 -17.79 -28.90
C PHE A 34 -16.73 -18.75 -27.71
N GLY A 35 -17.61 -18.61 -26.73
CA GLY A 35 -17.70 -19.56 -25.60
C GLY A 35 -16.72 -19.32 -24.45
N ILE A 36 -15.95 -18.23 -24.46
CA ILE A 36 -15.06 -17.87 -23.35
C ILE A 36 -15.86 -17.12 -22.27
N PRO A 37 -16.05 -17.69 -21.07
CA PRO A 37 -16.79 -17.02 -20.01
C PRO A 37 -15.98 -15.84 -19.45
N ARG A 38 -16.66 -14.74 -19.11
CA ARG A 38 -16.03 -13.54 -18.51
C ARG A 38 -15.22 -13.86 -17.25
N GLN A 39 -15.68 -14.85 -16.50
CA GLN A 39 -15.05 -15.36 -15.30
C GLN A 39 -13.69 -16.00 -15.58
N ALA A 40 -13.48 -16.64 -16.75
CA ALA A 40 -12.19 -17.22 -17.10
C ALA A 40 -11.11 -16.14 -17.25
N TYR A 41 -11.41 -15.04 -17.98
CA TYR A 41 -10.49 -13.90 -18.09
C TYR A 41 -10.14 -13.32 -16.72
N LYS A 42 -11.13 -13.17 -15.84
CA LYS A 42 -10.93 -12.62 -14.50
C LYS A 42 -10.01 -13.53 -13.68
N ILE A 43 -10.33 -14.82 -13.59
CA ILE A 43 -9.54 -15.80 -12.84
C ILE A 43 -8.11 -15.84 -13.38
N PHE A 44 -7.94 -15.86 -14.70
CA PHE A 44 -6.61 -15.83 -15.31
C PHE A 44 -5.81 -14.58 -14.92
N LEU A 45 -6.39 -13.38 -15.09
CA LEU A 45 -5.72 -12.11 -14.79
C LEU A 45 -5.41 -11.94 -13.29
N ASP A 46 -6.29 -12.43 -12.43
CA ASP A 46 -6.08 -12.44 -10.99
C ASP A 46 -4.97 -13.39 -10.55
N ASN A 47 -4.53 -14.32 -11.42
CA ASN A 47 -3.47 -15.30 -11.13
C ASN A 47 -2.21 -15.13 -11.99
N CYS A 48 -2.15 -14.18 -12.93
CA CYS A 48 -0.94 -13.94 -13.71
C CYS A 48 0.20 -13.41 -12.82
N GLU A 49 1.27 -14.19 -12.65
CA GLU A 49 2.39 -13.85 -11.75
C GLU A 49 3.09 -12.53 -12.08
N VAL A 50 3.23 -12.19 -13.37
CA VAL A 50 3.88 -10.95 -13.81
C VAL A 50 3.01 -9.75 -13.42
N CYS A 51 1.71 -9.85 -13.64
CA CYS A 51 0.75 -8.81 -13.28
C CYS A 51 0.65 -8.65 -11.76
N GLN A 52 0.63 -9.74 -10.99
CA GLN A 52 0.57 -9.69 -9.53
C GLN A 52 1.81 -9.03 -8.93
N ARG A 53 3.01 -9.33 -9.45
CA ARG A 53 4.25 -8.66 -9.01
C ARG A 53 4.25 -7.15 -9.27
N LYS A 54 3.56 -6.69 -10.31
CA LYS A 54 3.43 -5.26 -10.66
C LYS A 54 2.26 -4.56 -9.96
N LYS A 55 1.29 -5.30 -9.41
CA LYS A 55 0.17 -4.69 -8.69
C LYS A 55 0.72 -3.93 -7.48
N LYS A 56 0.55 -2.61 -7.49
CA LYS A 56 0.77 -1.79 -6.31
C LYS A 56 -0.21 -2.27 -5.25
N ILE A 57 0.29 -2.85 -4.16
CA ILE A 57 -0.53 -3.07 -2.98
C ILE A 57 -0.98 -1.67 -2.56
N PRO A 58 -2.30 -1.39 -2.49
CA PRO A 58 -2.74 -0.14 -1.92
C PRO A 58 -2.14 -0.08 -0.52
N GLN A 59 -1.21 0.85 -0.32
CA GLN A 59 -0.76 1.16 1.03
C GLN A 59 -2.02 1.58 1.75
N LYS A 60 -2.51 0.73 2.67
CA LYS A 60 -3.47 1.21 3.65
C LYS A 60 -2.74 2.38 4.29
N GLU A 61 -3.25 3.59 4.11
CA GLU A 61 -2.80 4.74 4.87
C GLU A 61 -2.96 4.32 6.33
N VAL A 62 -1.84 3.93 6.94
CA VAL A 62 -1.79 3.72 8.36
C VAL A 62 -1.84 5.13 8.91
N VAL A 63 -3.06 5.62 9.14
CA VAL A 63 -3.27 6.83 9.91
C VAL A 63 -2.80 6.50 11.31
N ILE A 64 -1.53 6.81 11.60
CA ILE A 64 -0.96 6.68 12.93
C ILE A 64 -1.66 7.73 13.78
N LYS A 65 -2.68 7.32 14.54
CA LYS A 65 -3.28 8.18 15.55
C LYS A 65 -2.26 8.37 16.68
N PRO A 66 -2.01 9.61 17.13
CA PRO A 66 -1.14 9.84 18.29
C PRO A 66 -1.62 9.06 19.50
N ILE A 67 -0.69 8.45 20.23
CA ILE A 67 -1.01 7.79 21.50
C ILE A 67 -1.19 8.89 22.55
N LEU A 68 -2.43 9.17 22.90
CA LEU A 68 -2.76 10.21 23.86
C LEU A 68 -2.40 9.77 25.29
N SER A 69 -1.75 10.64 26.05
CA SER A 69 -1.52 10.47 27.48
C SER A 69 -2.63 11.12 28.31
N GLU A 70 -2.87 10.55 29.50
CA GLU A 70 -3.76 11.16 30.50
C GLU A 70 -3.05 12.26 31.28
N ASP A 71 -1.80 12.01 31.66
CA ASP A 71 -0.97 12.91 32.46
C ASP A 71 0.12 13.59 31.63
N PHE A 72 0.48 14.81 32.04
CA PHE A 72 1.60 15.57 31.45
C PHE A 72 2.93 14.84 31.65
N ASN A 73 3.78 14.84 30.62
CA ASN A 73 5.09 14.17 30.61
C ASN A 73 5.09 12.66 30.92
N SER A 74 3.94 12.00 31.04
CA SER A 74 3.89 10.56 31.30
C SER A 74 4.33 9.73 30.09
N ARG A 75 4.17 10.26 28.88
CA ARG A 75 4.59 9.66 27.62
C ARG A 75 5.01 10.73 26.62
N ALA A 76 6.01 10.41 25.83
CA ALA A 76 6.44 11.20 24.69
C ALA A 76 6.93 10.28 23.57
N GLN A 77 6.83 10.78 22.35
CA GLN A 77 7.48 10.23 21.17
C GLN A 77 8.82 10.94 20.98
N LEU A 78 9.86 10.13 20.79
CA LEU A 78 11.22 10.57 20.53
C LEU A 78 11.59 10.16 19.11
N ASP A 79 11.84 11.15 18.27
CA ASP A 79 12.34 10.93 16.91
C ASP A 79 13.73 11.53 16.77
N LEU A 80 14.56 10.91 15.92
CA LEU A 80 15.84 11.46 15.49
C LEU A 80 15.70 11.92 14.04
N ILE A 81 15.88 13.21 13.81
CA ILE A 81 15.90 13.81 12.48
C ILE A 81 17.37 13.88 12.03
N ASP A 82 17.66 13.24 10.91
CA ASP A 82 18.98 13.31 10.27
C ASP A 82 19.19 14.71 9.67
N ILE A 83 20.19 15.43 10.19
CA ILE A 83 20.62 16.74 9.71
C ILE A 83 22.07 16.69 9.18
N GLN A 84 22.59 15.51 8.81
CA GLN A 84 23.96 15.35 8.32
C GLN A 84 24.27 16.16 7.05
N ALA A 85 23.24 16.51 6.27
CA ALA A 85 23.39 17.39 5.11
C ALA A 85 23.77 18.83 5.50
N ASN A 86 23.43 19.26 6.72
CA ASN A 86 23.76 20.58 7.27
C ASN A 86 23.89 20.51 8.81
N PRO A 87 24.99 19.91 9.32
CA PRO A 87 25.17 19.68 10.74
C PRO A 87 25.51 20.98 11.50
N ASP A 88 25.18 21.01 12.79
CA ASP A 88 25.64 22.06 13.71
C ASP A 88 26.93 21.57 14.39
N GLY A 89 28.08 21.92 13.82
CA GLY A 89 29.38 21.40 14.27
C GLY A 89 29.42 19.86 14.22
N ASP A 90 29.64 19.22 15.36
CA ASP A 90 29.68 17.76 15.49
C ASP A 90 28.29 17.11 15.59
N TYR A 91 27.23 17.90 15.72
CA TYR A 91 25.86 17.41 15.90
C TYR A 91 25.18 17.15 14.56
N LYS A 92 24.92 15.86 14.30
CA LYS A 92 24.40 15.32 13.03
C LYS A 92 22.93 14.90 13.07
N PHE A 93 22.35 14.87 14.25
CA PHE A 93 20.98 14.43 14.47
C PHE A 93 20.30 15.39 15.45
N LEU A 94 19.06 15.75 15.14
CA LEU A 94 18.20 16.51 16.04
C LEU A 94 17.23 15.56 16.72
N MET A 95 17.19 15.59 18.06
CA MET A 95 16.19 14.85 18.81
C MET A 95 14.90 15.67 18.92
N ALA A 96 13.83 15.19 18.30
CA ALA A 96 12.50 15.75 18.41
C ALA A 96 11.74 15.04 19.54
N TYR A 97 11.39 15.80 20.57
CA TYR A 97 10.56 15.34 21.69
C TYR A 97 9.14 15.87 21.54
N GLN A 98 8.16 14.98 21.39
CA GLN A 98 6.76 15.35 21.23
C GLN A 98 5.89 14.64 22.27
N MET A 99 5.01 15.39 22.94
CA MET A 99 4.00 14.82 23.83
C MET A 99 2.60 15.11 23.27
N ALA A 100 1.66 14.18 23.47
CA ALA A 100 0.27 14.35 23.07
C ALA A 100 -0.64 14.16 24.29
N LEU A 101 -1.08 15.27 24.89
CA LEU A 101 -2.01 15.26 26.02
C LEU A 101 -3.45 15.31 25.53
N LYS A 102 -4.36 14.57 26.19
CA LYS A 102 -5.80 14.76 25.96
C LYS A 102 -6.21 16.20 26.32
N TRP A 103 -6.91 16.87 25.41
CA TRP A 103 -7.37 18.25 25.60
C TRP A 103 -8.14 18.46 26.92
N SER A 104 -8.97 17.49 27.31
CA SER A 104 -9.73 17.51 28.58
C SER A 104 -8.86 17.61 29.84
N ASN A 105 -7.58 17.25 29.74
CA ASN A 105 -6.65 17.21 30.87
C ASN A 105 -5.67 18.40 30.87
N LEU A 106 -5.63 19.22 29.81
CA LEU A 106 -4.73 20.37 29.71
C LEU A 106 -4.90 21.34 30.90
N ASN A 107 -6.14 21.69 31.21
CA ASN A 107 -6.47 22.62 32.31
C ASN A 107 -6.25 22.03 33.71
N LYS A 108 -6.08 20.70 33.83
CA LYS A 108 -5.75 20.05 35.10
C LYS A 108 -4.24 20.11 35.36
N CYS A 109 -3.43 19.88 34.31
CA CYS A 109 -1.97 19.88 34.42
C CYS A 109 -1.38 21.29 34.52
N LEU A 110 -1.97 22.29 33.86
CA LEU A 110 -1.49 23.68 33.90
C LEU A 110 -1.68 24.39 35.25
N LYS A 111 -2.41 23.79 36.20
CA LYS A 111 -2.58 24.33 37.57
C LYS A 111 -1.41 23.98 38.50
N ILE A 112 -0.42 23.24 38.01
CA ILE A 112 0.71 22.70 38.80
C ILE A 112 2.05 23.43 38.44
N ILE A 113 2.02 24.38 37.50
CA ILE A 113 3.16 25.25 37.14
C ILE A 113 2.79 26.69 37.54
#